data_AF-A0A821RUD9-F1
#
_entry.id   AF-A0A821RUD9-F1
#
_cell.length_a   1.000
_cell.length_b   1.000
_cell.length_c   1.000
_cell.angle_alpha   90.00
_cell.angle_beta   90.00
_cell.angle_gamma   90.00
#
_symmetry.space_group_name_H-M   'P 1'
#
loop_
_entity.id
_entity.type
_entity.pdbx_description
1 polymer ?
#
loop_
_entity_poly.entity_id
_entity_poly.type
_entity_poly.pdbx_seq_one_letter_code
_entity_poly.pdbx_strand_id
1 'polypeptide(L)'
;MPMEYSSIHLNNLPDEILLIIFNKLNNATLLYSLLGVNKRLNKILYDSIFTNHLSLLRRQSNHLIAFRSLSSHLIYPLVDQILDRFCTEILSEIHDKIEWLDLESSSMERILLATNYPHLSGLRLYNIQAEKAVHLFSGMKVSITSMISNR
;
A
#
# COMPACT_ATOMS: atom_id res chain seq x y z
N MET A 1 -24.36 34.79 -2.95
CA MET A 1 -24.79 33.79 -1.96
C MET A 1 -23.69 32.74 -1.86
N PRO A 2 -23.11 32.49 -0.68
CA PRO A 2 -22.15 31.40 -0.53
C PRO A 2 -22.89 30.08 -0.72
N MET A 3 -22.39 29.22 -1.62
CA MET A 3 -22.86 27.84 -1.72
C MET A 3 -22.42 27.12 -0.45
N GLU A 4 -23.38 26.80 0.42
CA GLU A 4 -23.17 25.88 1.53
C GLU A 4 -22.99 24.48 0.93
N TYR A 5 -21.75 24.04 0.81
CA TYR A 5 -21.46 22.65 0.52
C TYR A 5 -21.85 21.83 1.75
N SER A 6 -22.88 20.99 1.64
CA SER A 6 -23.17 20.01 2.67
C SER A 6 -22.01 19.01 2.75
N SER A 7 -21.22 19.08 3.81
CA SER A 7 -20.21 18.08 4.09
C SER A 7 -20.90 16.74 4.33
N ILE A 8 -20.86 15.85 3.34
CA ILE A 8 -21.39 14.50 3.52
C ILE A 8 -20.48 13.80 4.53
N HIS A 9 -21.02 13.50 5.71
CA HIS A 9 -20.30 12.68 6.67
C HIS A 9 -20.17 11.25 6.12
N LEU A 10 -18.92 10.76 5.98
CA LEU A 10 -18.61 9.39 5.54
C LEU A 10 -19.46 8.32 6.26
N ASN A 11 -19.75 8.54 7.55
CA ASN A 11 -20.54 7.62 8.37
C ASN A 11 -22.00 7.47 7.92
N ASN A 12 -22.52 8.38 7.10
CA ASN A 12 -23.90 8.33 6.60
C ASN A 12 -24.01 7.57 5.27
N LEU A 13 -22.89 7.28 4.62
CA LEU A 13 -22.88 6.50 3.38
C LEU A 13 -23.12 5.02 3.68
N PRO A 14 -23.80 4.26 2.81
CA PRO A 14 -23.88 2.80 2.88
C PRO A 14 -22.52 2.10 2.73
N ASP A 15 -22.40 0.86 3.22
CA ASP A 15 -21.13 0.09 3.21
C ASP A 15 -20.61 -0.12 1.78
N GLU A 16 -21.51 -0.34 0.82
CA GLU A 16 -21.20 -0.57 -0.59
C GLU A 16 -20.55 0.65 -1.23
N ILE A 17 -21.04 1.85 -0.88
CA ILE A 17 -20.48 3.11 -1.38
C ILE A 17 -19.10 3.35 -0.75
N LEU A 18 -18.95 3.06 0.55
CA LEU A 18 -17.66 3.14 1.22
C LEU A 18 -16.63 2.20 0.60
N LEU A 19 -17.00 0.96 0.30
CA LEU A 19 -16.15 -0.02 -0.39
C LEU A 19 -15.71 0.49 -1.77
N ILE A 20 -16.63 1.04 -2.57
CA ILE A 20 -16.30 1.61 -3.88
C ILE A 20 -15.29 2.74 -3.74
N ILE A 21 -15.48 3.66 -2.77
CA ILE A 21 -14.55 4.76 -2.52
C ILE A 21 -13.19 4.21 -2.05
N PHE A 22 -13.19 3.30 -1.09
CA PHE A 22 -11.96 2.78 -0.50
C PHE A 22 -11.13 1.99 -1.51
N ASN A 23 -11.77 1.24 -2.41
CA ASN A 23 -11.11 0.52 -3.50
C ASN A 23 -10.45 1.44 -4.54
N LYS A 24 -10.75 2.74 -4.54
CA LYS A 24 -10.06 3.74 -5.39
C LYS A 24 -8.88 4.41 -4.70
N LEU A 25 -8.72 4.20 -3.40
CA LEU A 25 -7.68 4.83 -2.59
C LEU A 25 -6.55 3.83 -2.30
N ASN A 26 -5.38 4.35 -1.93
CA ASN A 26 -4.29 3.50 -1.48
C ASN A 26 -4.65 2.92 -0.10
N ASN A 27 -4.64 1.59 0.00
CA ASN A 27 -5.09 0.91 1.21
C ASN A 27 -4.18 1.16 2.41
N ALA A 28 -2.88 1.32 2.22
CA ALA A 28 -1.98 1.69 3.31
C ALA A 28 -2.34 3.07 3.92
N THR A 29 -2.69 4.04 3.08
CA THR A 29 -3.13 5.37 3.54
C THR A 29 -4.43 5.26 4.32
N LEU A 30 -5.39 4.48 3.82
CA LEU A 30 -6.66 4.28 4.51
C LEU A 30 -6.51 3.58 5.86
N LEU A 31 -5.73 2.50 5.91
CA LEU A 31 -5.43 1.79 7.16
C LEU A 31 -4.76 2.74 8.15
N TYR A 32 -3.74 3.48 7.72
CA TYR A 32 -3.10 4.47 8.59
C TYR A 32 -4.09 5.54 9.09
N SER A 33 -4.93 6.09 8.23
CA SER A 33 -5.79 7.23 8.60
C SER A 33 -7.06 6.84 9.38
N LEU A 34 -7.61 5.65 9.13
CA LEU A 34 -8.97 5.30 9.60
C LEU A 34 -8.99 4.15 10.61
N LEU A 35 -7.93 3.35 10.71
CA LEU A 35 -7.88 2.26 11.66
C LEU A 35 -8.01 2.78 13.09
N GLY A 36 -8.98 2.25 13.82
CA GLY A 36 -9.28 2.62 15.20
C GLY A 36 -10.19 3.84 15.34
N VAL A 37 -10.48 4.57 14.25
CA VAL A 37 -11.31 5.78 14.29
C VAL A 37 -12.79 5.45 14.47
N ASN A 38 -13.26 4.40 13.79
CA ASN A 38 -14.67 4.01 13.82
C ASN A 38 -14.84 2.50 13.64
N LYS A 39 -15.64 1.87 14.52
CA LYS A 39 -15.86 0.40 14.51
C LYS A 39 -16.44 -0.12 13.18
N ARG A 40 -17.35 0.64 12.55
CA ARG A 40 -17.94 0.28 11.25
C ARG A 40 -16.89 0.34 10.15
N LEU A 41 -16.07 1.40 10.13
CA LEU A 41 -14.99 1.52 9.15
C LEU A 41 -13.93 0.43 9.34
N ASN A 42 -13.56 0.11 10.59
CA ASN A 42 -12.64 -0.98 10.89
C ASN A 42 -13.13 -2.30 10.29
N LYS A 43 -14.43 -2.62 10.40
CA LYS A 43 -14.99 -3.84 9.80
C LYS A 43 -14.72 -3.92 8.30
N ILE A 44 -14.87 -2.79 7.59
CA ILE A 44 -14.61 -2.71 6.14
C ILE A 44 -13.10 -2.81 5.87
N LEU A 45 -12.27 -2.11 6.62
CA LEU A 45 -10.82 -2.08 6.44
C LEU A 45 -10.14 -3.41 6.78
N TYR A 46 -10.76 -4.25 7.62
CA TYR A 46 -10.29 -5.60 7.93
C TYR A 46 -10.82 -6.67 6.98
N ASP A 47 -11.66 -6.31 6.02
CA ASP A 47 -12.17 -7.28 5.06
C ASP A 47 -11.02 -7.79 4.19
N SER A 48 -11.01 -9.10 3.92
CA SER A 48 -10.02 -9.76 3.06
C SER A 48 -9.96 -9.14 1.66
N ILE A 49 -11.09 -8.65 1.14
CA ILE A 49 -11.17 -7.99 -0.17
C ILE A 49 -10.25 -6.75 -0.22
N PHE A 50 -10.06 -6.10 0.93
CA PHE A 50 -9.27 -4.88 1.05
C PHE A 50 -7.83 -5.11 1.51
N THR A 51 -7.62 -6.16 2.32
CA THR A 51 -6.34 -6.43 3.01
C THR A 51 -5.48 -7.50 2.34
N ASN A 52 -6.03 -8.29 1.41
CA ASN A 52 -5.28 -9.35 0.74
C ASN A 52 -4.08 -8.84 -0.06
N HIS A 53 -4.16 -7.65 -0.64
CA HIS A 53 -3.05 -7.03 -1.36
C HIS A 53 -2.71 -5.66 -0.76
N LEU A 54 -1.71 -5.61 0.11
CA LEU A 54 -1.29 -4.39 0.78
C LEU A 54 -0.13 -3.70 0.04
N SER A 55 -0.33 -2.43 -0.35
CA SER A 55 0.68 -1.62 -1.04
C SER A 55 1.24 -0.52 -0.13
N LEU A 56 2.40 -0.80 0.48
CA LEU A 56 3.15 0.10 1.36
C LEU A 56 4.08 1.02 0.57
N LEU A 57 3.52 1.64 -0.46
CA LEU A 57 4.19 2.54 -1.39
C LEU A 57 3.52 3.90 -1.38
N ARG A 58 4.31 4.97 -1.36
CA ARG A 58 3.78 6.32 -1.54
C ARG A 58 3.78 6.67 -3.02
N ARG A 59 2.58 6.80 -3.59
CA ARG A 59 2.42 7.39 -4.93
C ARG A 59 2.36 8.91 -4.79
N GLN A 60 3.24 9.62 -5.50
CA GLN A 60 3.17 11.07 -5.54
C GLN A 60 2.05 11.50 -6.49
N SER A 61 0.94 12.00 -5.95
CA SER A 61 -0.14 12.62 -6.72
C SER A 61 0.30 14.05 -7.11
N ASN A 62 1.19 14.16 -8.10
CA ASN A 62 1.65 15.45 -8.60
C ASN A 62 0.59 16.06 -9.53
N HIS A 63 -0.43 16.71 -8.96
CA HIS A 63 -1.37 17.52 -9.74
C HIS A 63 -0.72 18.76 -10.38
N LEU A 64 0.57 19.02 -10.10
CA LEU A 64 1.34 20.17 -10.63
C LEU A 64 2.49 19.80 -11.57
N ILE A 65 2.74 18.52 -11.87
CA ILE A 65 3.82 18.08 -12.78
C ILE A 65 3.25 17.20 -13.88
N ALA A 66 2.22 17.68 -14.56
CA ALA A 66 1.58 16.97 -15.67
C ALA A 66 2.27 17.19 -17.03
N PHE A 67 3.49 17.76 -17.08
CA PHE A 67 4.07 18.18 -18.37
C PHE A 67 5.40 17.58 -18.80
N ARG A 68 6.09 16.72 -18.03
CA ARG A 68 7.44 16.29 -18.47
C ARG A 68 7.94 14.86 -18.24
N SER A 69 7.13 13.87 -17.82
CA SER A 69 7.65 12.49 -17.86
C SER A 69 6.58 11.44 -18.11
N LEU A 70 6.72 10.74 -19.24
CA LEU A 70 5.85 9.67 -19.71
C LEU A 70 6.23 8.29 -19.14
N SER A 71 7.15 8.19 -18.18
CA SER A 71 7.72 6.88 -17.83
C SER A 71 8.42 6.86 -16.49
N SER A 72 7.66 6.97 -15.41
CA SER A 72 7.87 6.32 -14.11
C SER A 72 7.04 7.08 -13.10
N HIS A 73 5.95 6.50 -12.61
CA HIS A 73 5.40 6.97 -11.34
C HIS A 73 6.50 6.82 -10.31
N LEU A 74 7.07 7.94 -9.85
CA LEU A 74 8.12 7.90 -8.83
C LEU A 74 7.50 7.28 -7.58
N ILE A 75 7.95 6.06 -7.28
CA ILE A 75 7.54 5.31 -6.10
C ILE A 75 8.47 5.76 -4.97
N TYR A 76 7.89 6.34 -3.94
CA TYR A 76 8.61 6.75 -2.76
C TYR A 76 8.34 5.78 -1.61
N PRO A 77 9.31 5.59 -0.70
CA PRO A 77 9.06 4.90 0.54
C PRO A 77 7.99 5.65 1.36
N LEU A 78 7.30 4.92 2.23
CA LEU A 78 6.47 5.54 3.26
C LEU A 78 7.35 6.38 4.20
N VAL A 79 6.76 7.42 4.79
CA VAL A 79 7.43 8.18 5.84
C VAL A 79 7.62 7.28 7.05
N ASP A 80 8.77 7.36 7.74
CA ASP A 80 9.14 6.47 8.84
C ASP A 80 8.05 6.34 9.91
N GLN A 81 7.41 7.45 10.30
CA GLN A 81 6.32 7.43 11.28
C GLN A 81 5.12 6.59 10.83
N ILE A 82 4.78 6.61 9.54
CA ILE A 82 3.72 5.78 8.98
C ILE A 82 4.16 4.32 9.03
N LEU A 83 5.39 4.05 8.58
CA LEU A 83 5.96 2.72 8.55
C LEU A 83 6.10 2.12 9.96
N ASP A 84 6.45 2.91 10.98
CA ASP A 84 6.57 2.50 12.37
C ASP A 84 5.23 1.99 12.87
N ARG A 85 4.18 2.79 12.67
CA ARG A 85 2.81 2.40 13.04
C ARG A 85 2.35 1.15 12.31
N PHE A 86 2.75 0.96 11.05
CA PHE A 86 2.48 -0.29 10.35
C PHE A 86 3.15 -1.48 11.05
N CYS A 87 4.44 -1.38 11.34
CA CYS A 87 5.22 -2.44 11.98
C CYS A 87 4.72 -2.77 13.39
N THR A 88 4.30 -1.78 14.19
CA THR A 88 3.95 -1.99 15.60
C THR A 88 2.48 -2.28 15.86
N GLU A 89 1.58 -1.75 15.03
CA GLU A 89 0.14 -1.82 15.27
C GLU A 89 -0.56 -2.53 14.10
N ILE A 90 -0.56 -1.91 12.93
CA ILE A 90 -1.50 -2.28 11.85
C ILE A 90 -1.24 -3.70 11.35
N LEU A 91 0.02 -4.05 11.09
CA LEU A 91 0.37 -5.37 10.55
C LEU A 91 0.02 -6.48 11.53
N SER A 92 0.16 -6.25 12.84
CA SER A 92 -0.20 -7.25 13.85
C SER A 92 -1.67 -7.65 13.79
N GLU A 93 -2.55 -6.75 13.31
CA GLU A 93 -3.99 -6.98 13.24
C GLU A 93 -4.48 -7.60 11.92
N ILE A 94 -3.69 -7.49 10.84
CA ILE A 94 -4.14 -7.89 9.48
C ILE A 94 -3.22 -8.90 8.78
N HIS A 95 -2.11 -9.30 9.40
CA HIS A 95 -1.09 -10.15 8.77
C HIS A 95 -1.61 -11.50 8.26
N ASP A 96 -2.62 -12.06 8.91
CA ASP A 96 -3.27 -13.32 8.55
C ASP A 96 -4.13 -13.20 7.29
N LYS A 97 -4.40 -11.98 6.81
CA LYS A 97 -5.19 -11.76 5.60
C LYS A 97 -4.35 -11.34 4.41
N ILE A 98 -3.09 -10.97 4.63
CA ILE A 98 -2.20 -10.47 3.58
C ILE A 98 -1.68 -11.63 2.76
N GLU A 99 -2.02 -11.63 1.48
CA GLU A 99 -1.54 -12.58 0.48
C GLU A 99 -0.46 -11.97 -0.43
N TRP A 100 -0.51 -10.66 -0.64
CA TRP A 100 0.39 -9.91 -1.50
C TRP A 100 0.89 -8.62 -0.84
N LEU A 101 2.20 -8.36 -0.95
CA LEU A 101 2.85 -7.13 -0.48
C LEU A 101 3.56 -6.40 -1.61
N ASP A 102 3.28 -5.10 -1.75
CA ASP A 102 4.01 -4.18 -2.62
C ASP A 102 4.88 -3.26 -1.74
N LEU A 103 6.21 -3.46 -1.74
CA LEU A 103 7.16 -2.80 -0.85
C LEU A 103 8.27 -2.10 -1.62
N GLU A 104 8.81 -1.04 -1.02
CA GLU A 104 10.07 -0.44 -1.48
C GLU A 104 11.25 -1.17 -0.81
N SER A 105 12.37 -1.29 -1.53
CA SER A 105 13.50 -2.12 -1.08
C SER A 105 14.08 -1.72 0.27
N SER A 106 14.07 -0.42 0.63
CA SER A 106 14.61 0.06 1.90
C SER A 106 13.71 -0.24 3.10
N SER A 107 12.41 -0.45 2.91
CA SER A 107 11.46 -0.80 3.98
C SER A 107 11.19 -2.30 4.10
N MET A 108 11.60 -3.09 3.12
CA MET A 108 11.33 -4.53 3.03
C MET A 108 11.68 -5.30 4.31
N GLU A 109 12.91 -5.20 4.78
CA GLU A 109 13.37 -5.94 5.96
C GLU A 109 12.52 -5.61 7.19
N ARG A 110 12.27 -4.31 7.42
CA ARG A 110 11.51 -3.83 8.57
C ARG A 110 10.07 -4.34 8.57
N ILE A 111 9.45 -4.45 7.40
CA ILE A 111 8.08 -4.94 7.24
C ILE A 111 8.04 -6.45 7.38
N LEU A 112 8.91 -7.18 6.67
CA LEU A 112 8.92 -8.64 6.67
C LEU A 112 9.30 -9.23 8.04
N LEU A 113 10.09 -8.51 8.84
CA LEU A 113 10.44 -8.92 10.21
C LEU A 113 9.41 -8.47 11.26
N ALA A 114 8.47 -7.57 10.93
CA ALA A 114 7.54 -7.04 11.92
C ALA A 114 6.52 -8.07 12.42
N THR A 115 6.14 -9.05 11.57
CA THR A 115 5.14 -10.07 11.91
C THR A 115 5.31 -11.30 11.00
N ASN A 116 4.61 -12.38 11.33
CA ASN A 116 4.50 -13.56 10.48
C ASN A 116 3.37 -13.38 9.46
N TYR A 117 3.58 -13.73 8.20
CA TYR A 117 2.54 -13.64 7.16
C TYR A 117 2.20 -15.04 6.63
N PRO A 118 1.30 -15.78 7.31
CA PRO A 118 1.06 -17.20 7.02
C PRO A 118 0.47 -17.47 5.62
N HIS A 119 -0.16 -16.46 5.01
CA HIS A 119 -0.81 -16.56 3.70
C HIS A 119 -0.07 -15.78 2.59
N LEU A 120 1.12 -15.25 2.87
CA LEU A 120 1.88 -14.47 1.89
C LEU A 120 2.32 -15.36 0.72
N SER A 121 1.72 -15.11 -0.43
CA SER A 121 1.97 -15.82 -1.69
C SER A 121 2.75 -14.99 -2.69
N GLY A 122 2.78 -13.67 -2.52
CA GLY A 122 3.48 -12.77 -3.42
C GLY A 122 4.10 -11.55 -2.75
N LEU A 123 5.27 -11.17 -3.27
CA LEU A 123 6.01 -10.00 -2.86
C LEU A 123 6.47 -9.26 -4.12
N ARG A 124 6.16 -7.98 -4.20
CA ARG A 124 6.64 -7.08 -5.24
C ARG A 124 7.52 -6.02 -4.62
N LEU A 125 8.77 -6.00 -5.07
CA LEU A 125 9.79 -5.07 -4.58
C LEU A 125 10.06 -4.00 -5.63
N TYR A 126 10.12 -2.75 -5.17
CA TYR A 126 10.38 -1.58 -6.00
C TYR A 126 11.67 -0.89 -5.58
N ASN A 127 12.26 -0.15 -6.52
CA ASN A 127 13.52 0.60 -6.34
C ASN A 127 14.70 -0.27 -5.86
N ILE A 128 14.74 -1.55 -6.24
CA ILE A 128 15.85 -2.43 -5.89
C ILE A 128 17.09 -1.98 -6.65
N GLN A 129 18.16 -1.64 -5.92
CA GLN A 129 19.48 -1.42 -6.51
C GLN A 129 19.97 -2.72 -7.15
N ALA A 130 20.55 -2.66 -8.35
CA ALA A 130 20.95 -3.85 -9.10
C ALA A 130 21.90 -4.75 -8.30
N GLU A 131 22.82 -4.15 -7.53
CA GLU A 131 23.75 -4.89 -6.68
C GLU A 131 23.02 -5.66 -5.58
N LYS A 132 22.03 -5.01 -4.93
CA LYS A 132 21.20 -5.65 -3.91
C LYS A 132 20.31 -6.74 -4.49
N ALA A 133 19.80 -6.56 -5.70
CA ALA A 133 18.99 -7.57 -6.38
C ALA A 133 19.80 -8.87 -6.58
N VAL A 134 21.05 -8.76 -7.05
CA VAL A 134 21.94 -9.92 -7.22
C VAL A 134 22.13 -10.67 -5.90
N HIS A 135 22.32 -9.96 -4.79
CA HIS A 135 22.44 -10.59 -3.47
C HIS A 135 21.13 -11.24 -3.00
N LEU A 136 20.00 -10.53 -3.10
CA LEU A 136 18.68 -11.03 -2.68
C LEU A 136 18.27 -12.32 -3.42
N PHE A 137 18.71 -12.44 -4.66
CA PHE A 137 18.38 -13.54 -5.54
C PHE A 137 19.49 -14.57 -5.71
N SER A 138 20.63 -14.38 -5.05
CA SER A 138 21.71 -15.36 -5.04
C SER A 138 21.22 -16.63 -4.32
N GLY A 139 20.96 -17.68 -5.10
CA GLY A 139 20.39 -18.95 -4.61
C GLY A 139 18.93 -19.22 -5.00
N MET A 140 18.24 -18.25 -5.60
CA MET A 140 16.88 -18.44 -6.14
C MET A 140 16.92 -18.48 -7.67
N LYS A 141 16.16 -19.40 -8.30
CA LYS A 141 15.89 -19.34 -9.75
C LYS A 141 14.96 -18.16 -10.01
N VAL A 142 15.52 -17.01 -10.37
CA VAL A 142 14.73 -15.83 -10.72
C VAL A 142 14.46 -15.80 -12.21
N SER A 143 13.18 -15.79 -12.57
CA SER A 143 12.75 -15.43 -13.91
C SER A 143 12.58 -13.91 -13.97
N ILE A 144 13.60 -13.20 -14.43
CA ILE A 144 13.51 -11.76 -14.65
C ILE A 144 12.74 -11.52 -15.94
N THR A 145 11.44 -11.23 -15.85
CA THR A 145 10.70 -10.62 -16.95
C THR A 145 11.01 -9.13 -16.97
N SER A 146 12.02 -8.73 -17.72
CA SER A 146 12.24 -7.32 -18.03
C SER A 146 11.10 -6.85 -18.95
N MET A 147 10.31 -5.88 -18.49
CA MET A 147 9.51 -5.08 -19.40
C MET A 147 10.43 -4.09 -20.10
N ILE A 148 11.11 -4.56 -21.16
CA ILE A 148 11.78 -3.68 -22.11
C ILE A 148 10.68 -2.94 -22.85
N SER A 149 10.39 -1.71 -22.42
CA SER A 149 9.63 -0.76 -23.21
C SER A 149 10.50 -0.35 -24.39
N ASN A 150 10.34 -1.01 -25.54
CA ASN A 150 10.93 -0.58 -26.81
C ASN A 150 10.42 0.84 -27.12
N ARG A 151 11.28 1.84 -26.93
CA ARG A 151 11.22 3.15 -27.58
C ARG A 151 12.63 3.58 -27.96
#